data_AF-A0A254RJF3-F1
#
_entry.id   AF-A0A254RJF3-F1
#
_cell.length_a   1.000
_cell.length_b   1.000
_cell.length_c   1.000
_cell.angle_alpha   90.00
_cell.angle_beta   90.00
_cell.angle_gamma   90.00
#
_symmetry.space_group_name_H-M   'P 1'
#
loop_
_entity.id
_entity.type
_entity.pdbx_description
1 polymer ?
#
loop_
_entity_poly.entity_id
_entity_poly.type
_entity_poly.pdbx_seq_one_letter_code
_entity_poly.pdbx_strand_id
1 'polypeptide(L)'
;MKKVILLGTLLASSMFVACGDDSSSGTSAGGNCFTVEKSVNACESISKDDFGTWKFIRKDSFGDDMQYVYTVEGEKLVLTTTDSGCNVKRDEKSYSFYNMTKEASIEMSYMAVVSTCEDGQ
;
A
#
# COMPACT_ATOMS: atom_id res chain seq x y z
N MET A 1 24.76 18.65 -55.41
CA MET A 1 24.72 19.85 -54.55
C MET A 1 24.92 19.35 -53.11
N LYS A 2 26.15 19.32 -52.58
CA LYS A 2 26.83 20.32 -51.72
C LYS A 2 26.13 20.60 -50.36
N LYS A 3 26.93 20.40 -49.27
CA LYS A 3 26.78 20.74 -47.81
C LYS A 3 26.13 19.62 -46.96
N VAL A 4 26.82 18.86 -46.08
CA VAL A 4 27.82 19.08 -44.99
C VAL A 4 27.26 19.82 -43.76
N ILE A 5 27.67 19.32 -42.58
CA ILE A 5 27.71 19.83 -41.19
C ILE A 5 26.36 19.86 -40.41
N LEU A 6 26.24 19.57 -39.10
CA LEU A 6 27.17 19.69 -37.96
C LEU A 6 26.66 18.92 -36.71
N LEU A 7 27.61 18.62 -35.81
CA LEU A 7 27.50 18.04 -34.46
C LEU A 7 26.34 18.57 -33.59
N GLY A 8 25.91 17.74 -32.64
CA GLY A 8 25.20 18.21 -31.44
C GLY A 8 24.88 17.11 -30.44
N THR A 9 25.84 16.74 -29.60
CA THR A 9 25.62 16.04 -28.33
C THR A 9 24.79 16.92 -27.38
N LEU A 10 23.73 16.37 -26.79
CA LEU A 10 23.10 16.91 -25.58
C LEU A 10 22.62 15.73 -24.72
N LEU A 11 23.44 15.39 -23.73
CA LEU A 11 23.03 14.68 -22.53
C LEU A 11 22.00 15.53 -21.80
N ALA A 12 20.77 15.04 -21.67
CA ALA A 12 19.79 15.58 -20.73
C ALA A 12 19.67 14.60 -19.56
N SER A 13 20.45 14.87 -18.51
CA SER A 13 20.26 14.30 -17.18
C SER A 13 19.00 14.91 -16.57
N SER A 14 17.89 14.19 -16.61
CA SER A 14 16.70 14.55 -15.84
C SER A 14 16.91 14.14 -14.38
N MET A 15 17.46 15.06 -13.60
CA MET A 15 17.40 15.03 -12.14
C MET A 15 15.92 15.11 -11.75
N PHE A 16 15.40 14.07 -11.10
CA PHE A 16 14.10 14.16 -10.45
C PHE A 16 14.26 14.91 -9.12
N VAL A 17 13.42 15.92 -8.99
CA VAL A 17 13.38 16.96 -7.98
C VAL A 17 13.11 16.37 -6.59
N ALA A 18 14.01 16.64 -5.65
CA ALA A 18 13.71 16.58 -4.23
C ALA A 18 12.85 17.81 -3.88
N CYS A 19 11.58 17.59 -3.50
CA CYS A 19 10.76 18.61 -2.88
C CYS A 19 10.93 18.49 -1.36
N GLY A 20 11.45 19.54 -0.74
CA GLY A 20 11.62 19.66 0.70
C GLY A 20 10.53 20.54 1.32
N ASP A 21 10.20 20.17 2.56
CA ASP A 21 9.73 20.99 3.70
C ASP A 21 8.60 22.01 3.52
N ASP A 22 7.46 21.71 4.14
CA ASP A 22 6.64 22.70 4.86
C ASP A 22 6.31 22.16 6.26
N SER A 23 6.95 22.75 7.27
CA SER A 23 6.77 22.44 8.68
C SER A 23 5.48 23.06 9.24
N SER A 24 4.64 22.25 9.87
CA SER A 24 3.64 22.70 10.84
C SER A 24 3.71 21.82 12.09
N SER A 25 3.96 22.47 13.22
CA SER A 25 4.24 21.91 14.54
C SER A 25 3.10 21.06 15.11
N GLY A 26 3.40 19.81 15.43
CA GLY A 26 2.60 18.94 16.30
C GLY A 26 3.48 17.82 16.84
N THR A 27 3.64 17.72 18.15
CA THR A 27 4.48 16.73 18.81
C THR A 27 3.88 15.32 18.68
N SER A 28 4.52 14.46 17.90
CA SER A 28 4.54 13.01 18.13
C SER A 28 5.79 12.42 17.49
N ALA A 29 6.68 11.91 18.34
CA ALA A 29 7.88 11.21 17.94
C ALA A 29 7.51 9.94 17.15
N GLY A 30 8.08 9.79 15.96
CA GLY A 30 7.91 8.62 15.08
C GLY A 30 7.44 9.04 13.69
N GLY A 31 8.39 9.20 12.76
CA GLY A 31 8.07 9.42 11.36
C GLY A 31 7.44 8.16 10.77
N ASN A 32 6.12 8.12 10.68
CA ASN A 32 5.37 7.07 10.03
C ASN A 32 5.51 7.22 8.49
N CYS A 33 6.02 6.20 7.81
CA CYS A 33 6.11 6.15 6.33
C CYS A 33 4.76 5.98 5.62
N PHE A 34 3.67 5.90 6.38
CA PHE A 34 2.34 5.96 5.82
C PHE A 34 1.53 7.01 6.56
N THR A 35 0.76 7.76 5.78
CA THR A 35 -0.19 8.71 6.32
C THR A 35 -1.40 7.95 6.88
N VAL A 36 -1.65 8.13 8.18
CA VAL A 36 -2.90 7.70 8.81
C VAL A 36 -3.96 8.72 8.44
N GLU A 37 -4.64 8.52 7.31
CA GLU A 37 -5.85 9.28 7.03
C GLU A 37 -6.90 8.83 8.05
N LYS A 38 -7.33 9.76 8.91
CA LYS A 38 -8.34 9.49 9.93
C LYS A 38 -9.71 9.36 9.26
N SER A 39 -9.95 8.22 8.60
CA SER A 39 -11.25 7.91 8.01
C SER A 39 -12.20 7.42 9.10
N VAL A 40 -13.45 7.88 9.02
CA VAL A 40 -14.60 7.27 9.69
C VAL A 40 -14.64 5.80 9.27
N ASN A 41 -14.51 4.87 10.23
CA ASN A 41 -14.47 3.41 10.07
C ASN A 41 -13.71 2.93 8.82
N ALA A 42 -12.38 2.81 8.91
CA ALA A 42 -11.52 2.37 7.78
C ALA A 42 -11.99 1.06 7.12
N CYS A 43 -12.70 0.19 7.85
CA CYS A 43 -13.22 -1.07 7.33
C CYS A 43 -14.47 -0.90 6.45
N GLU A 44 -15.29 0.14 6.67
CA GLU A 44 -16.46 0.45 5.82
C GLU A 44 -16.05 0.92 4.42
N SER A 45 -14.81 1.40 4.26
CA SER A 45 -14.26 1.81 2.96
C SER A 45 -13.77 0.63 2.10
N ILE A 46 -13.72 -0.58 2.67
CA ILE A 46 -13.31 -1.79 1.95
C ILE A 46 -14.46 -2.20 1.01
N SER A 47 -14.24 -2.05 -0.29
CA SER A 47 -15.22 -2.45 -1.31
C SER A 47 -14.87 -3.80 -1.92
N LYS A 48 -15.85 -4.70 -1.98
CA LYS A 48 -15.72 -5.97 -2.72
C LYS A 48 -15.56 -5.73 -4.23
N ASP A 49 -16.14 -4.66 -4.76
CA ASP A 49 -16.11 -4.35 -6.19
C ASP A 49 -14.72 -3.89 -6.66
N ASP A 50 -13.85 -3.50 -5.72
CA ASP A 50 -12.44 -3.16 -5.96
C ASP A 50 -11.49 -4.20 -5.33
N PHE A 51 -11.69 -5.47 -5.70
CA PHE A 51 -10.95 -6.59 -5.10
C PHE A 51 -9.46 -6.69 -5.50
N GLY A 52 -8.97 -5.79 -6.36
CA GLY A 52 -7.58 -5.80 -6.80
C GLY A 52 -6.62 -5.45 -5.67
N THR A 53 -7.02 -4.55 -4.76
CA THR A 53 -6.24 -4.18 -3.58
C THR A 53 -7.14 -3.66 -2.47
N TRP A 54 -7.00 -4.21 -1.26
CA TRP A 54 -7.63 -3.68 -0.05
C TRP A 54 -6.59 -3.17 0.93
N LYS A 55 -6.78 -1.94 1.42
CA LYS A 55 -5.82 -1.26 2.29
C LYS A 55 -6.51 -0.65 3.49
N PHE A 56 -5.97 -0.91 4.68
CA PHE A 56 -6.43 -0.29 5.92
C PHE A 56 -5.30 -0.18 6.94
N ILE A 57 -5.52 0.60 7.99
CA ILE A 57 -4.60 0.78 9.11
C ILE A 57 -5.34 0.38 10.38
N ARG A 58 -4.69 -0.39 11.25
CA ARG A 58 -5.17 -0.72 12.59
C ARG A 58 -4.04 -0.63 13.61
N LYS A 59 -4.40 -0.65 14.89
CA LYS A 59 -3.41 -0.76 15.96
C LYS A 59 -2.91 -2.20 16.08
N ASP A 60 -1.61 -2.34 16.27
CA ASP A 60 -1.00 -3.61 16.66
C ASP A 60 -1.19 -3.88 18.18
N SER A 61 -0.63 -4.97 18.69
CA SER A 61 -0.75 -5.35 20.11
C SER A 61 -0.05 -4.37 21.07
N PHE A 62 0.79 -3.47 20.58
CA PHE A 62 1.50 -2.47 21.36
C PHE A 62 0.84 -1.08 21.25
N GLY A 63 -0.19 -0.93 20.41
CA GLY A 63 -0.90 0.33 20.18
C GLY A 63 -0.30 1.19 19.07
N ASP A 64 0.68 0.66 18.34
CA ASP A 64 1.29 1.32 17.20
C ASP A 64 0.46 1.11 15.93
N ASP A 65 0.47 2.09 15.03
CA ASP A 65 -0.20 1.94 13.74
C ASP A 65 0.52 0.90 12.87
N MET A 66 -0.26 0.03 12.24
CA MET A 66 0.21 -0.94 11.27
C MET A 66 -0.69 -0.91 10.04
N GLN A 67 -0.08 -0.72 8.87
CA GLN A 67 -0.77 -0.75 7.60
C GLN A 67 -0.86 -2.18 7.08
N TYR A 68 -2.03 -2.56 6.60
CA TYR A 68 -2.32 -3.82 5.93
C TYR A 68 -2.72 -3.53 4.49
N VAL A 69 -2.09 -4.23 3.54
CA VAL A 69 -2.39 -4.14 2.11
C VAL A 69 -2.52 -5.55 1.58
N TYR A 70 -3.74 -5.93 1.23
CA TYR A 70 -4.05 -7.17 0.55
C TYR A 70 -4.07 -6.91 -0.95
N THR A 71 -3.32 -7.67 -1.74
CA THR A 71 -3.23 -7.50 -3.19
C THR A 71 -3.46 -8.83 -3.89
N VAL A 72 -4.24 -8.81 -4.97
CA VAL A 72 -4.44 -9.99 -5.82
C VAL A 72 -3.36 -10.04 -6.89
N GLU A 73 -2.56 -11.10 -6.86
CA GLU A 73 -1.47 -11.34 -7.81
C GLU A 73 -1.70 -12.69 -8.53
N GLY A 74 -2.31 -12.64 -9.70
CA GLY A 74 -2.74 -13.83 -10.43
C GLY A 74 -3.83 -14.56 -9.66
N GLU A 75 -3.55 -15.79 -9.21
CA GLU A 75 -4.50 -16.58 -8.43
C GLU A 75 -4.38 -16.36 -6.91
N LYS A 76 -3.38 -15.61 -6.44
CA LYS A 76 -3.04 -15.51 -5.01
C LYS A 76 -3.53 -14.22 -4.41
N LEU A 77 -3.93 -14.29 -3.14
CA LEU A 77 -4.02 -13.13 -2.26
C LEU A 77 -2.70 -12.98 -1.48
N VAL A 78 -2.07 -11.82 -1.59
CA VAL A 78 -0.81 -11.48 -0.92
C VAL A 78 -1.08 -10.42 0.13
N LEU A 79 -0.63 -10.65 1.36
CA LEU A 79 -0.68 -9.65 2.42
C LEU A 79 0.68 -8.95 2.51
N THR A 80 0.69 -7.63 2.43
CA THR A 80 1.81 -6.79 2.81
C THR A 80 1.44 -6.00 4.05
N THR A 81 2.28 -6.05 5.07
CA THR A 81 2.15 -5.24 6.27
C THR A 81 3.32 -4.29 6.41
N THR A 82 3.06 -3.10 6.92
CA THR A 82 4.08 -2.08 7.20
C THR A 82 3.86 -1.55 8.61
N ASP A 83 4.88 -1.66 9.46
CA ASP A 83 4.84 -1.13 10.82
C ASP A 83 5.20 0.36 10.87
N SER A 84 5.04 0.97 12.05
CA SER A 84 5.38 2.38 12.31
C SER A 84 6.85 2.71 12.10
N GLY A 85 7.74 1.71 12.18
CA GLY A 85 9.17 1.81 11.90
C GLY A 85 9.54 1.57 10.43
N CYS A 86 8.55 1.43 9.55
CA CYS A 86 8.71 1.24 8.11
C CYS A 86 9.31 -0.11 7.69
N ASN A 87 9.20 -1.11 8.55
CA ASN A 87 9.54 -2.47 8.17
C ASN A 87 8.37 -3.06 7.39
N VAL A 88 8.65 -3.42 6.14
CA VAL A 88 7.68 -4.06 5.25
C VAL A 88 7.83 -5.57 5.36
N LYS A 89 6.73 -6.26 5.63
CA LYS A 89 6.65 -7.72 5.61
C LYS A 89 5.62 -8.15 4.59
N ARG A 90 6.02 -9.08 3.73
CA ARG A 90 5.19 -9.63 2.67
C ARG A 90 4.93 -11.11 2.93
N ASP A 91 3.68 -11.51 2.85
CA ASP A 91 3.20 -12.85 3.10
C ASP A 91 2.35 -13.34 1.93
N GLU A 92 2.91 -14.28 1.17
CA GLU A 92 2.28 -14.91 0.01
C GLU A 92 1.69 -16.29 0.35
N LYS A 93 1.81 -16.74 1.60
CA LYS A 93 1.47 -18.10 2.02
C LYS A 93 0.18 -18.14 2.84
N SER A 94 0.00 -17.20 3.77
CA SER A 94 -1.14 -17.23 4.71
C SER A 94 -2.50 -17.17 4.03
N TYR A 95 -2.58 -16.70 2.79
CA TYR A 95 -3.82 -16.63 2.02
C TYR A 95 -3.75 -17.37 0.68
N SER A 96 -2.72 -18.22 0.49
CA SER A 96 -2.50 -18.97 -0.75
C SER A 96 -3.57 -20.02 -1.07
N PHE A 97 -4.43 -20.34 -0.09
CA PHE A 97 -5.54 -21.28 -0.27
C PHE A 97 -6.76 -20.64 -0.95
N TYR A 98 -6.84 -19.30 -1.00
CA TYR A 98 -7.85 -18.61 -1.78
C TYR A 98 -7.40 -18.52 -3.24
N ASN A 99 -8.13 -19.19 -4.14
CA ASN A 99 -7.92 -19.02 -5.57
C ASN A 99 -8.70 -17.79 -6.05
N MET A 100 -8.01 -16.66 -6.18
CA MET A 100 -8.62 -15.36 -6.52
C MET A 100 -9.20 -15.27 -7.95
N THR A 101 -9.11 -16.34 -8.75
CA THR A 101 -9.84 -16.46 -10.04
C THR A 101 -11.26 -17.00 -9.85
N LYS A 102 -11.62 -17.45 -8.65
CA LYS A 102 -12.93 -18.03 -8.32
C LYS A 102 -13.73 -17.05 -7.49
N GLU A 103 -14.94 -16.73 -7.95
CA GLU A 103 -15.85 -15.79 -7.28
C GLU A 103 -16.10 -16.17 -5.80
N ALA A 104 -16.31 -17.46 -5.51
CA ALA A 104 -16.48 -17.93 -4.14
C ALA A 104 -15.24 -17.66 -3.26
N SER A 105 -14.03 -17.78 -3.81
CA SER A 105 -12.79 -17.49 -3.08
C SER A 105 -12.58 -15.99 -2.91
N ILE A 106 -12.99 -15.17 -3.88
CA ILE A 106 -13.00 -13.70 -3.74
C ILE A 106 -13.91 -13.30 -2.59
N GLU A 107 -15.12 -13.86 -2.50
CA GLU A 107 -16.07 -13.59 -1.41
C GLU A 107 -15.47 -13.96 -0.05
N MET A 108 -14.93 -15.18 0.09
CA MET A 108 -14.32 -15.61 1.35
C MET A 108 -13.12 -14.74 1.74
N SER A 109 -12.32 -14.31 0.76
CA SER A 109 -11.18 -13.42 0.97
C SER A 109 -11.63 -12.05 1.45
N TYR A 110 -12.65 -11.48 0.81
CA TYR A 110 -13.24 -10.21 1.21
C TYR A 110 -13.75 -10.27 2.65
N MET A 111 -14.50 -11.31 3.03
CA MET A 111 -14.97 -11.49 4.41
C MET A 111 -13.82 -11.60 5.41
N ALA A 112 -12.74 -12.31 5.07
CA ALA A 112 -11.57 -12.44 5.93
C ALA A 112 -10.82 -11.10 6.11
N VAL A 113 -10.73 -10.31 5.04
CA VAL A 113 -10.11 -8.98 5.05
C VAL A 113 -10.92 -8.02 5.92
N VAL A 114 -12.24 -7.98 5.75
CA VAL A 114 -13.14 -7.18 6.58
C VAL A 114 -13.04 -7.59 8.05
N SER A 115 -13.11 -8.89 8.35
CA SER A 115 -12.95 -9.41 9.72
C SER A 115 -11.60 -9.01 10.34
N THR A 116 -10.50 -9.09 9.58
CA THR A 116 -9.17 -8.68 10.07
C THR A 116 -9.11 -7.19 10.39
N CYS A 117 -9.82 -6.38 9.60
CA CYS A 117 -9.91 -4.95 9.81
C CYS A 117 -10.74 -4.62 11.06
N GLU A 118 -11.90 -5.27 11.23
CA GLU A 118 -12.82 -5.05 12.36
C GLU A 118 -12.24 -5.54 13.70
N ASP A 119 -11.55 -6.69 13.72
CA ASP A 119 -10.88 -7.25 14.90
C ASP A 119 -9.74 -6.35 15.45
N GLY A 120 -9.44 -5.24 14.77
CA GLY A 120 -8.37 -4.30 15.13
C GLY A 120 -8.80 -2.93 15.58
N GLN A 121 -10.11 -2.68 15.64
CA GLN A 121 -10.69 -1.45 16.19
C GLN A 121 -10.94 -1.58 17.69
#